data_AF-A0A7C6N3V4-F1
#
_entry.id   AF-A0A7C6N3V4-F1
#
_cell.length_a   1.000
_cell.length_b   1.000
_cell.length_c   1.000
_cell.angle_alpha   90.00
_cell.angle_beta   90.00
_cell.angle_gamma   90.00
#
_symmetry.space_group_name_H-M   'P 1'
#
loop_
_entity.id
_entity.type
_entity.pdbx_description
1 polymer ?
#
loop_
_entity_poly.entity_id
_entity_poly.type
_entity_poly.pdbx_seq_one_letter_code
_entity_poly.pdbx_strand_id
1 'polypeptide(L)'
;MVDTKKAVKPEKKSRVLEILSKEYKYENIVLMFLAIFAIVLGALILNGTLTIGKVFLIGSYPKVFAWLLVALGTISLLLVVWPFYKPSLLEFKRISFLKKKEFFQNVLQVFIFVVILSAVFLLYDLVIKALIDLMV
;
A
#
# COMPACT_ATOMS: atom_id res chain seq x y z
N MET A 1 -5.44 -27.82 58.28
CA MET A 1 -4.71 -27.67 57.00
C MET A 1 -5.75 -27.30 55.95
N VAL A 2 -5.73 -26.06 55.44
CA VAL A 2 -6.66 -25.58 54.42
C VAL A 2 -5.81 -25.12 53.23
N ASP A 3 -5.72 -25.98 52.22
CA ASP A 3 -5.04 -25.70 50.96
C ASP A 3 -5.82 -24.65 50.16
N THR A 4 -5.27 -23.44 50.08
CA THR A 4 -5.78 -22.38 49.19
C THR A 4 -5.17 -22.55 47.81
N LYS A 5 -5.88 -23.25 46.90
CA LYS A 5 -5.56 -23.24 45.46
C LYS A 5 -5.79 -21.82 44.89
N LYS A 6 -4.70 -21.11 44.59
CA LYS A 6 -4.75 -19.88 43.77
C LYS A 6 -5.22 -20.24 42.36
N ALA A 7 -6.39 -19.73 41.97
CA ALA A 7 -6.89 -19.81 40.61
C ALA A 7 -6.03 -18.95 39.67
N VAL A 8 -5.34 -19.61 38.74
CA VAL A 8 -4.62 -18.95 37.63
C VAL A 8 -5.66 -18.38 36.67
N LYS A 9 -5.75 -17.05 36.58
CA LYS A 9 -6.62 -16.38 35.60
C LYS A 9 -6.03 -16.60 34.19
N PRO A 10 -6.82 -17.06 33.20
CA PRO A 10 -6.34 -17.18 31.83
C PRO A 10 -6.06 -15.77 31.28
N GLU A 11 -4.84 -15.55 30.81
CA GLU A 11 -4.44 -14.30 30.15
C GLU A 11 -5.38 -14.00 28.98
N LYS A 12 -5.95 -12.80 28.97
CA LYS A 12 -6.75 -12.28 27.85
C LYS A 12 -5.82 -12.13 26.64
N LYS A 13 -5.73 -13.15 25.79
CA LYS A 13 -5.15 -13.03 24.45
C LYS A 13 -5.76 -11.81 23.77
N SER A 14 -4.91 -10.93 23.23
CA SER A 14 -5.35 -9.74 22.51
C SER A 14 -6.30 -10.16 21.39
N ARG A 15 -7.53 -9.62 21.39
CA ARG A 15 -8.54 -9.88 20.35
C ARG A 15 -8.00 -9.62 18.95
N VAL A 16 -7.04 -8.71 18.82
CA VAL A 16 -6.32 -8.41 17.57
C VAL A 16 -5.50 -9.61 17.10
N LEU A 17 -4.77 -10.28 18.01
CA LEU A 17 -4.00 -11.49 17.68
C LEU A 17 -4.91 -12.66 17.31
N GLU A 18 -6.08 -12.74 17.95
CA GLU A 18 -7.07 -13.77 17.68
C GLU A 18 -7.75 -13.56 16.31
N ILE A 19 -8.06 -12.32 15.93
CA ILE A 19 -8.59 -11.96 14.61
C ILE A 19 -7.53 -12.19 13.53
N LEU A 20 -6.30 -11.71 13.73
CA LEU A 20 -5.21 -11.90 12.76
C LEU A 20 -4.87 -13.37 12.55
N SER A 21 -4.83 -14.19 13.61
CA SER A 21 -4.52 -15.62 13.50
C SER A 21 -5.67 -16.45 12.89
N LYS A 22 -6.90 -15.95 12.95
CA LYS A 22 -8.10 -16.66 12.46
C LYS A 22 -8.44 -16.33 11.01
N GLU A 23 -8.15 -15.11 10.57
CA GLU A 23 -8.38 -14.66 9.19
C GLU A 23 -7.14 -14.77 8.30
N TYR A 24 -5.95 -14.57 8.86
CA TYR A 24 -4.68 -14.67 8.13
C TYR A 24 -3.92 -15.91 8.59
N LYS A 25 -4.17 -17.02 7.90
CA LYS A 25 -3.38 -18.25 8.08
C LYS A 25 -1.91 -17.88 7.89
N TYR A 26 -1.07 -18.13 8.90
CA TYR A 26 0.38 -17.83 8.88
C TYR A 26 1.07 -18.34 7.59
N GLU A 27 0.53 -19.41 7.01
CA GLU A 27 0.87 -19.95 5.70
C GLU A 27 0.89 -18.88 4.59
N ASN A 28 -0.13 -18.02 4.50
CA ASN A 28 -0.21 -16.99 3.45
C ASN A 28 0.87 -15.92 3.62
N ILE A 29 1.21 -15.55 4.86
CA ILE A 29 2.26 -14.57 5.11
C ILE A 29 3.62 -15.15 4.70
N VAL A 30 3.89 -16.41 5.05
CA VAL A 30 5.12 -17.11 4.62
C VAL A 30 5.19 -17.23 3.10
N LEU A 31 4.08 -17.59 2.44
CA LEU A 31 4.00 -17.66 0.99
C LEU A 31 4.23 -16.29 0.32
N MET A 32 3.75 -15.20 0.93
CA MET A 32 4.01 -13.84 0.45
C MET A 32 5.51 -13.54 0.43
N PHE A 33 6.20 -13.82 1.53
CA PHE A 33 7.64 -13.63 1.61
C PHE A 33 8.38 -14.50 0.61
N LEU A 34 8.04 -15.79 0.52
CA LEU A 34 8.65 -16.71 -0.46
C LEU A 34 8.44 -16.26 -1.90
N ALA A 35 7.25 -15.75 -2.24
CA ALA A 35 6.95 -15.21 -3.56
C ALA A 35 7.81 -13.98 -3.88
N ILE A 36 7.97 -13.05 -2.92
CA ILE A 36 8.85 -11.89 -3.08
C ILE A 36 10.31 -12.34 -3.30
N PHE A 37 10.81 -13.28 -2.49
CA PHE A 37 12.16 -13.83 -2.68
C PHE A 37 12.32 -14.50 -4.04
N ALA A 38 11.36 -15.29 -4.50
CA ALA A 38 11.40 -15.93 -5.81
C ALA A 38 11.48 -14.91 -6.95
N ILE A 39 10.70 -13.83 -6.88
CA ILE A 39 10.73 -12.74 -7.87
C ILE A 39 12.09 -12.04 -7.84
N VAL A 40 12.60 -11.68 -6.65
CA VAL A 40 13.89 -10.99 -6.51
C VAL A 40 15.03 -11.87 -7.05
N LEU A 41 15.07 -13.15 -6.68
CA LEU A 41 16.09 -14.08 -7.18
C LEU A 41 16.00 -14.24 -8.69
N GLY A 42 14.80 -14.41 -9.25
CA GLY A 42 14.59 -14.46 -10.69
C GLY A 42 15.07 -13.18 -11.39
N ALA A 43 14.74 -12.01 -10.86
CA ALA A 43 15.18 -10.72 -11.42
C ALA A 43 16.70 -10.55 -11.38
N LEU A 44 17.36 -10.96 -10.30
CA LEU A 44 18.83 -10.91 -10.17
C LEU A 44 19.52 -11.85 -11.16
N ILE A 45 18.94 -13.00 -11.47
CA ILE A 45 19.44 -13.90 -12.51
C ILE A 45 19.25 -13.28 -13.90
N LEU A 46 18.09 -12.67 -14.18
CA LEU A 46 17.83 -12.00 -15.47
C LEU A 46 18.77 -10.83 -15.72
N ASN A 47 19.10 -10.05 -14.68
CA ASN A 47 20.04 -8.93 -14.75
C ASN A 47 21.52 -9.36 -14.76
N GLY A 48 21.82 -10.65 -14.65
CA GLY A 48 23.19 -11.18 -14.65
C GLY A 48 23.98 -10.91 -13.37
N THR A 49 23.35 -10.37 -12.33
CA THR A 49 23.98 -10.16 -11.01
C THR A 49 24.22 -11.49 -10.29
N LEU A 50 23.34 -12.48 -10.52
CA LEU A 50 23.45 -13.81 -9.96
C LEU A 50 23.65 -14.84 -11.07
N THR A 51 24.82 -15.49 -11.11
CA THR A 51 25.11 -16.56 -12.07
C THR A 51 24.85 -17.92 -11.44
N ILE A 52 24.06 -18.76 -12.11
CA ILE A 52 23.82 -20.12 -11.67
C ILE A 52 25.00 -21.00 -12.13
N GLY A 53 25.62 -21.72 -11.20
CA GLY A 53 26.67 -22.70 -11.51
C GLY A 53 26.16 -23.90 -12.31
N LYS A 54 27.01 -24.88 -12.56
CA LYS A 54 26.62 -26.14 -13.25
C LYS A 54 25.74 -27.00 -12.35
N VAL A 55 24.46 -26.64 -12.25
CA VAL A 55 23.39 -27.42 -11.61
C VAL A 55 22.56 -28.07 -12.70
N PHE A 56 22.20 -29.34 -12.51
CA PHE A 56 21.41 -30.13 -13.48
C PHE A 56 20.13 -29.38 -13.88
N LEU A 57 19.88 -29.25 -15.20
CA LEU A 57 18.79 -28.51 -15.86
C LEU A 57 18.77 -26.98 -15.69
N ILE A 58 19.06 -26.46 -14.49
CA ILE A 58 18.99 -25.04 -14.17
C ILE A 58 20.17 -24.25 -14.78
N GLY A 59 21.37 -24.83 -14.74
CA GLY A 59 22.59 -24.20 -15.25
C GLY A 59 22.66 -24.13 -16.78
N SER A 60 21.93 -25.00 -17.49
CA SER A 60 21.91 -25.03 -18.96
C SER A 60 21.01 -23.94 -19.55
N TYR A 61 19.95 -23.54 -18.83
CA TYR A 61 18.97 -22.54 -19.28
C TYR A 61 18.60 -21.55 -18.16
N PRO A 62 19.57 -20.80 -17.61
CA PRO A 62 19.36 -19.93 -16.44
C PRO A 62 18.30 -18.85 -16.70
N LYS A 63 18.23 -18.31 -17.92
CA LYS A 63 17.23 -17.30 -18.30
C LYS A 63 15.79 -17.84 -18.28
N VAL A 64 15.58 -19.08 -18.75
CA VAL A 64 14.25 -19.70 -18.77
C VAL A 64 13.79 -20.01 -17.36
N PHE A 65 14.69 -20.53 -16.52
CA PHE A 65 14.42 -20.76 -15.11
C PHE A 65 14.07 -19.47 -14.36
N ALA A 66 14.81 -18.39 -14.62
CA ALA A 66 14.56 -17.10 -14.00
C ALA A 66 13.19 -16.51 -14.37
N TRP A 67 12.80 -16.62 -15.65
CA TRP A 67 11.45 -16.23 -16.08
C TRP A 67 10.36 -17.06 -15.43
N LEU A 68 10.55 -18.37 -15.25
CA LEU A 68 9.62 -19.22 -14.53
C LEU A 68 9.52 -18.82 -13.04
N LEU A 69 10.64 -18.53 -12.39
CA LEU A 69 10.68 -18.03 -11.01
C LEU A 69 9.89 -16.73 -10.84
N VAL A 70 10.10 -15.75 -11.73
CA VAL A 70 9.38 -14.47 -11.70
C VAL A 70 7.90 -14.68 -11.97
N ALA A 71 7.55 -15.49 -12.98
CA ALA A 71 6.15 -15.75 -13.32
C ALA A 71 5.39 -16.44 -12.19
N LEU A 72 5.94 -17.53 -11.65
CA LEU A 72 5.34 -18.27 -10.54
C LEU A 72 5.28 -17.41 -9.28
N GLY A 73 6.36 -16.70 -8.95
CA GLY A 73 6.38 -15.79 -7.81
C GLY A 73 5.33 -14.69 -7.93
N THR A 74 5.16 -14.10 -9.13
CA THR A 74 4.13 -13.07 -9.38
C THR A 74 2.73 -13.63 -9.19
N ILE A 75 2.44 -14.81 -9.76
CA ILE A 75 1.13 -15.47 -9.62
C ILE A 75 0.86 -15.80 -8.14
N SER A 76 1.83 -16.38 -7.45
CA SER A 76 1.72 -16.68 -6.01
C SER A 76 1.49 -15.43 -5.18
N LEU A 77 2.20 -14.34 -5.47
CA LEU A 77 2.03 -13.07 -4.78
C LEU A 77 0.62 -12.51 -4.98
N LEU A 78 0.12 -12.51 -6.22
CA LEU A 78 -1.25 -12.07 -6.53
C LEU A 78 -2.30 -12.88 -5.78
N LEU A 79 -2.18 -14.23 -5.77
CA LEU A 79 -3.12 -15.11 -5.09
C LEU A 79 -3.14 -14.89 -3.57
N VAL A 80 -1.97 -14.69 -2.97
CA VAL A 80 -1.83 -14.44 -1.53
C VAL A 80 -2.36 -13.06 -1.15
N VAL A 81 -2.12 -12.06 -1.99
CA VAL A 81 -2.51 -10.66 -1.74
C VAL A 81 -4.00 -10.43 -2.02
N TRP A 82 -4.60 -11.14 -2.98
CA TRP A 82 -6.01 -11.01 -3.37
C TRP A 82 -7.02 -11.01 -2.20
N PRO A 83 -7.00 -11.96 -1.24
CA PRO A 83 -7.95 -11.97 -0.13
C PRO A 83 -7.84 -10.73 0.78
N PHE A 84 -6.68 -10.05 0.83
CA PHE A 84 -6.51 -8.82 1.60
C PHE A 84 -7.22 -7.64 0.93
N TYR A 85 -7.11 -7.51 -0.39
CA TYR A 85 -7.70 -6.39 -1.13
C TYR A 85 -9.18 -6.61 -1.48
N LYS A 86 -9.62 -7.86 -1.66
CA LYS A 86 -11.02 -8.19 -1.96
C LYS A 86 -12.03 -7.50 -1.03
N PRO A 87 -11.93 -7.54 0.32
CA PRO A 87 -12.85 -6.83 1.20
C PRO A 87 -12.79 -5.31 1.00
N SER A 88 -11.60 -4.72 0.88
CA SER A 88 -11.43 -3.28 0.64
C SER A 88 -12.05 -2.81 -0.68
N LEU A 89 -11.97 -3.62 -1.75
CA LEU A 89 -12.62 -3.33 -3.02
C LEU A 89 -14.14 -3.43 -2.94
N LEU A 90 -14.68 -4.33 -2.11
CA LEU A 90 -16.12 -4.42 -1.87
C LEU A 90 -16.64 -3.24 -1.07
N GLU A 91 -15.87 -2.76 -0.09
CA GLU A 91 -16.16 -1.53 0.63
C GLU A 91 -16.06 -0.30 -0.26
N PHE A 92 -15.09 -0.25 -1.19
CA PHE A 92 -14.99 0.82 -2.17
C PHE A 92 -16.25 0.97 -3.02
N LYS A 93 -16.92 -0.15 -3.36
CA LYS A 93 -18.22 -0.12 -4.06
C LYS A 93 -19.37 0.44 -3.21
N ARG A 94 -19.23 0.43 -1.89
CA ARG A 94 -20.20 1.01 -0.96
C ARG A 94 -19.96 2.50 -0.72
N ILE A 95 -18.86 3.05 -1.21
CA ILE A 95 -18.61 4.49 -1.14
C ILE A 95 -19.66 5.18 -2.02
N SER A 96 -20.48 6.02 -1.40
CA SER A 96 -21.38 6.92 -2.11
C SER A 96 -20.53 7.95 -2.84
N PHE A 97 -20.26 7.73 -4.11
CA PHE A 97 -19.63 8.73 -4.96
C PHE A 97 -20.48 9.99 -4.98
N LEU A 98 -19.80 11.14 -4.87
CA LEU A 98 -20.44 12.43 -4.97
C LEU A 98 -21.12 12.53 -6.35
N LYS A 99 -22.35 13.04 -6.40
CA LYS A 99 -23.03 13.25 -7.69
C LYS A 99 -22.19 14.21 -8.52
N LYS A 100 -22.06 13.96 -9.83
CA LYS A 100 -21.27 14.80 -10.74
C LYS A 100 -21.58 16.30 -10.57
N LYS A 101 -22.86 16.65 -10.38
CA LYS A 101 -23.29 18.03 -10.12
C LYS A 101 -22.72 18.63 -8.83
N GLU A 102 -22.82 17.91 -7.73
CA GLU A 102 -22.29 18.34 -6.42
C GLU A 102 -20.76 18.45 -6.47
N PHE A 103 -20.10 17.53 -7.16
CA PHE A 103 -18.65 17.61 -7.41
C PHE A 103 -18.26 18.89 -8.15
N PHE A 104 -18.92 19.20 -9.27
CA PHE A 104 -18.64 20.42 -10.04
C PHE A 104 -18.94 21.70 -9.24
N GLN A 105 -20.01 21.71 -8.45
CA GLN A 105 -20.33 22.85 -7.58
C GLN A 105 -19.23 23.08 -6.53
N ASN A 106 -18.76 22.00 -5.88
CA ASN A 106 -17.67 22.09 -4.90
C ASN A 106 -16.36 22.57 -5.54
N VAL A 107 -16.00 22.02 -6.71
CA VAL A 107 -14.80 22.44 -7.46
C VAL A 107 -14.90 23.90 -7.85
N LEU A 108 -16.04 24.34 -8.37
CA LEU A 108 -16.26 25.73 -8.77
C LEU A 108 -16.20 26.67 -7.57
N GLN A 109 -16.77 26.30 -6.43
CA GLN A 109 -16.73 27.10 -5.21
C GLN A 109 -15.30 27.30 -4.72
N VAL A 110 -14.48 26.23 -4.70
CA VAL A 110 -13.05 26.33 -4.34
C VAL A 110 -12.30 27.19 -5.35
N PHE A 111 -12.57 27.01 -6.65
CA PHE A 111 -11.94 27.81 -7.69
C PHE A 111 -12.24 29.31 -7.55
N ILE A 112 -13.51 29.68 -7.34
CA ILE A 112 -13.91 31.07 -7.10
C ILE A 112 -13.21 31.64 -5.86
N PHE A 113 -13.14 30.87 -4.77
CA PHE A 113 -12.44 31.27 -3.56
C PHE A 113 -10.96 31.59 -3.83
N VAL A 114 -10.26 30.71 -4.58
CA VAL A 114 -8.86 30.92 -4.96
C VAL A 114 -8.69 32.17 -5.82
N VAL A 115 -9.59 32.42 -6.78
CA VAL A 115 -9.55 33.62 -7.63
C VAL A 115 -9.75 34.89 -6.80
N ILE A 116 -10.72 34.91 -5.90
CA ILE A 116 -10.96 36.06 -5.00
C ILE A 116 -9.74 36.31 -4.13
N LEU A 117 -9.18 35.27 -3.51
CA LEU A 117 -8.00 35.40 -2.65
C LEU A 117 -6.79 35.94 -3.43
N SER A 118 -6.60 35.44 -4.66
CA SER A 118 -5.54 35.91 -5.56
C SER A 118 -5.72 37.39 -5.92
N ALA A 119 -6.95 37.82 -6.22
CA ALA A 119 -7.24 39.22 -6.51
C ALA A 119 -6.99 40.14 -5.31
N VAL A 120 -7.31 39.67 -4.09
CA VAL A 120 -7.00 40.38 -2.84
C VAL A 120 -5.48 40.55 -2.66
N PHE A 121 -4.69 39.52 -2.92
CA PHE A 121 -3.22 39.63 -2.88
C PHE A 121 -2.69 40.62 -3.91
N LEU A 122 -3.19 40.60 -5.15
CA LEU A 122 -2.81 41.60 -6.16
C LEU A 122 -3.16 43.03 -5.73
N LEU A 123 -4.31 43.23 -5.11
CA LEU A 123 -4.70 44.53 -4.55
C LEU A 123 -3.72 44.99 -3.46
N TYR A 124 -3.35 44.09 -2.54
CA TYR A 124 -2.36 44.42 -1.50
C TYR A 124 -1.00 44.76 -2.11
N ASP A 125 -0.52 44.00 -3.08
CA ASP A 125 0.75 44.28 -3.75
C ASP A 125 0.75 45.65 -4.42
N LEU A 126 -0.35 46.02 -5.10
CA LEU A 126 -0.49 47.34 -5.73
C LEU A 126 -0.52 48.47 -4.71
N VAL A 127 -1.27 48.32 -3.61
CA VAL A 127 -1.37 49.34 -2.55
C VAL A 127 -0.02 49.51 -1.85
N ILE A 128 0.65 48.42 -1.49
CA ILE A 128 1.96 48.46 -0.83
C ILE A 128 2.98 49.12 -1.75
N LYS A 129 2.98 48.78 -3.05
CA LYS A 129 3.88 49.40 -4.03
C LYS A 129 3.65 50.91 -4.14
N ALA A 130 2.40 51.35 -4.24
CA ALA A 130 2.06 52.77 -4.31
C ALA A 130 2.47 53.53 -3.05
N LEU A 131 2.37 52.92 -1.87
CA LEU A 131 2.82 53.51 -0.60
C LEU A 131 4.35 53.63 -0.54
N ILE A 132 5.08 52.61 -1.00
CA ILE A 132 6.55 52.64 -1.05
C ILE A 132 7.02 53.72 -2.02
N ASP A 133 6.42 53.81 -3.22
CA ASP A 133 6.75 54.83 -4.22
C ASP A 133 6.45 56.26 -3.73
N LEU A 134 5.57 56.44 -2.73
CA LEU A 134 5.31 57.75 -2.10
C LEU A 134 6.33 58.09 -1.00
N MET A 135 6.93 57.09 -0.35
CA MET A 135 7.91 57.26 0.72
C MET A 135 9.35 57.41 0.23
N VAL A 136 9.66 56.91 -0.96
CA VAL A 136 10.98 57.00 -1.62
C VAL A 136 11.03 58.24 -2.49
#